data_AF-A0A928VUZ6-F1
#
_entry.id   AF-A0A928VUZ6-F1
#
_cell.length_a   1.000
_cell.length_b   1.000
_cell.length_c   1.000
_cell.angle_alpha   90.00
_cell.angle_beta   90.00
_cell.angle_gamma   90.00
#
_symmetry.space_group_name_H-M   'P 1'
#
loop_
_entity.id
_entity.type
_entity.pdbx_description
1 polymer ?
#
loop_
_entity_poly.entity_id
_entity_poly.type
_entity_poly.pdbx_seq_one_letter_code
_entity_poly.pdbx_strand_id
1 'polypeptide(L)'
;MTSKLPFHKQETPYSCVPACLRMVLLSYGKDISEQTLREACDSTPLRTDALKAIDAARALGFLRSHKATLSTKEAREIINDAVYPIIFLNLLPIDGIKVAHAMVLQNLDDKTVQVINPLCGERHIPRTPFEVAWAMMRNLAILVL
;
A
#
# COMPACT_ATOMS: atom_id res chain seq x y z
N MET A 1 19.48 -3.45 -9.02
CA MET A 1 18.98 -4.43 -8.02
C MET A 1 18.01 -3.69 -7.13
N THR A 2 16.71 -3.88 -7.32
CA THR A 2 15.67 -3.28 -6.47
C THR A 2 15.81 -3.89 -5.09
N SER A 3 16.23 -3.09 -4.10
CA SER A 3 16.31 -3.54 -2.71
C SER A 3 14.92 -3.98 -2.25
N LYS A 4 14.83 -5.15 -1.61
CA LYS A 4 13.58 -5.65 -1.06
C LYS A 4 12.98 -4.62 -0.10
N LEU A 5 11.70 -4.31 -0.27
CA LEU A 5 11.00 -3.37 0.59
C LEU A 5 10.96 -3.92 2.03
N PRO A 6 11.36 -3.14 3.05
CA PRO A 6 11.40 -3.63 4.42
C PRO A 6 10.00 -3.96 4.91
N PHE A 7 9.84 -5.13 5.54
CA PHE A 7 8.56 -5.56 6.10
C PHE A 7 8.40 -5.10 7.54
N HIS A 8 7.30 -4.40 7.82
CA HIS A 8 6.78 -4.17 9.16
C HIS A 8 5.36 -4.70 9.26
N LYS A 9 5.14 -5.60 10.22
CA LYS A 9 3.80 -6.11 10.54
C LYS A 9 2.99 -4.99 11.21
N GLN A 10 1.72 -4.85 10.81
CA GLN A 10 0.82 -3.91 11.47
C GLN A 10 0.67 -4.23 12.97
N GLU A 11 0.73 -3.22 13.81
CA GLU A 11 0.64 -3.32 15.26
C GLU A 11 -0.81 -3.49 15.75
N THR A 12 -1.79 -3.03 14.96
CA THR A 12 -3.23 -3.16 15.29
C THR A 12 -4.03 -3.73 14.12
N PRO A 13 -5.23 -4.30 14.33
CA PRO A 13 -6.07 -4.81 13.24
C PRO A 13 -6.53 -3.78 12.20
N TYR A 14 -6.47 -2.49 12.52
CA TYR A 14 -7.03 -1.37 11.73
C TYR A 14 -5.96 -0.44 11.14
N SER A 15 -4.67 -0.76 11.31
CA SER A 15 -3.56 0.10 10.90
C SER A 15 -2.85 -0.33 9.61
N CYS A 16 -3.54 -1.05 8.73
CA CYS A 16 -2.96 -1.52 7.46
C CYS A 16 -2.40 -0.39 6.59
N VAL A 17 -3.08 0.78 6.54
CA VAL A 17 -2.59 1.96 5.80
C VAL A 17 -1.35 2.58 6.46
N PRO A 18 -1.34 2.92 7.77
CA PRO A 18 -0.14 3.35 8.49
C PRO A 18 1.05 2.40 8.36
N ALA A 19 0.81 1.09 8.44
CA ALA A 19 1.86 0.08 8.28
C ALA A 19 2.43 0.09 6.85
N CYS A 20 1.58 0.18 5.82
CA CYS A 20 2.05 0.34 4.44
C CYS A 20 2.86 1.64 4.27
N LEU A 21 2.37 2.75 4.83
CA LEU A 21 3.07 4.03 4.79
C LEU A 21 4.43 3.95 5.48
N ARG A 22 4.53 3.29 6.64
CA ARG A 22 5.81 3.02 7.32
C ARG A 22 6.81 2.30 6.43
N MET A 23 6.37 1.23 5.79
CA MET A 23 7.24 0.42 4.93
C MET A 23 7.75 1.21 3.71
N VAL A 24 6.89 2.06 3.12
CA VAL A 24 7.27 2.94 2.00
C VAL A 24 8.17 4.08 2.47
N LEU A 25 7.89 4.72 3.61
CA LEU A 25 8.77 5.78 4.16
C LEU A 25 10.15 5.24 4.52
N LEU A 26 10.22 4.02 5.06
CA LEU A 26 11.47 3.37 5.42
C LEU A 26 12.32 3.06 4.18
N SER A 27 11.72 2.74 3.03
CA SER A 27 12.49 2.56 1.78
C SER A 27 13.12 3.87 1.28
N TYR A 28 12.60 5.03 1.71
CA TYR A 28 13.20 6.35 1.52
C TYR A 28 14.14 6.78 2.66
N GLY A 29 14.46 5.88 3.60
CA GLY A 29 15.33 6.15 4.74
C GLY A 29 14.66 6.95 5.88
N LYS A 30 13.32 7.02 5.91
CA LYS A 30 12.54 7.66 6.99
C LYS A 30 11.93 6.59 7.89
N ASP A 31 12.57 6.33 9.03
CA ASP A 31 12.04 5.43 10.05
C ASP A 31 11.10 6.20 11.00
N ILE A 32 9.79 6.03 10.78
CA ILE A 32 8.74 6.62 11.60
C ILE A 32 7.92 5.49 12.23
N SER A 33 7.64 5.58 13.53
CA SER A 33 6.86 4.56 14.23
C SER A 33 5.43 4.44 13.67
N GLU A 34 4.85 3.24 13.73
CA GLU A 34 3.46 3.05 13.31
C GLU A 34 2.49 3.84 14.20
N GLN A 35 2.77 3.97 15.50
CA GLN A 35 1.99 4.82 16.40
C GLN A 35 1.88 6.27 15.89
N THR A 36 3.02 6.90 15.56
CA THR A 36 3.05 8.26 15.01
C THR A 36 2.25 8.35 13.70
N LEU A 37 2.38 7.36 12.82
CA LEU A 37 1.65 7.33 11.56
C LEU A 37 0.15 7.08 11.76
N ARG A 38 -0.27 6.27 12.75
CA ARG A 38 -1.68 6.08 13.10
C ARG A 38 -2.32 7.39 13.54
N GLU A 39 -1.62 8.16 14.38
CA GLU A 39 -2.08 9.48 14.82
C GLU A 39 -2.18 10.45 13.63
N ALA A 40 -1.17 10.50 12.76
CA ALA A 40 -1.17 11.36 11.57
C ALA A 40 -2.23 10.96 10.52
N CYS A 41 -2.51 9.66 10.37
CA CYS A 41 -3.49 9.12 9.45
C CYS A 41 -4.92 9.08 10.00
N ASP A 42 -5.16 9.58 11.23
CA ASP A 42 -6.44 9.48 11.93
C ASP A 42 -6.99 8.03 11.92
N SER A 43 -6.11 7.07 12.21
CA SER A 43 -6.43 5.63 12.16
C SER A 43 -7.09 5.19 13.46
N THR A 44 -8.40 4.99 13.40
CA THR A 44 -9.23 4.52 14.51
C THR A 44 -9.68 3.07 14.26
N PRO A 45 -10.12 2.34 15.30
CA PRO A 45 -10.73 1.02 15.13
C PRO A 45 -11.93 0.99 14.15
N LEU A 46 -12.60 2.13 13.95
CA LEU A 46 -13.78 2.25 13.08
C LEU A 46 -13.41 2.56 11.63
N ARG A 47 -12.32 3.30 11.41
CA ARG A 47 -11.92 3.77 10.09
C ARG A 47 -10.48 4.28 10.10
N THR A 48 -9.81 4.09 8.97
CA THR A 48 -8.61 4.83 8.59
C THR A 48 -8.92 5.67 7.36
N ASP A 49 -8.63 6.98 7.41
CA ASP A 49 -8.84 7.87 6.28
C ASP A 49 -7.59 7.86 5.36
N ALA A 50 -7.76 7.31 4.16
CA ALA A 50 -6.70 7.27 3.15
C ALA A 50 -6.19 8.66 2.73
N LEU A 51 -7.02 9.72 2.84
CA LEU A 51 -6.59 11.09 2.56
C LEU A 51 -5.63 11.62 3.61
N LYS A 52 -5.80 11.22 4.87
CA LYS A 52 -4.89 11.60 5.96
C LYS A 52 -3.51 10.98 5.82
N ALA A 53 -3.42 9.78 5.23
CA ALA A 53 -2.12 9.19 4.89
C ALA A 53 -1.34 10.02 3.86
N ILE A 54 -2.04 10.65 2.90
CA ILE A 54 -1.42 11.57 1.94
C ILE A 54 -0.94 12.84 2.64
N ASP A 55 -1.77 13.43 3.51
CA ASP A 55 -1.40 14.62 4.28
C ASP A 55 -0.21 14.34 5.21
N ALA A 56 -0.18 13.17 5.85
CA ALA A 56 0.94 12.72 6.67
C ALA A 56 2.23 12.60 5.85
N ALA A 57 2.16 11.98 4.66
CA ALA A 57 3.32 11.89 3.77
C ALA A 57 3.84 13.28 3.35
N ARG A 58 2.93 14.20 3.00
CA ARG A 58 3.28 15.59 2.65
C ARG A 58 3.94 16.33 3.81
N ALA A 59 3.41 16.19 5.02
CA ALA A 59 3.99 16.79 6.22
C ALA A 59 5.41 16.28 6.52
N LEU A 60 5.74 15.07 6.07
CA LEU A 60 7.07 14.46 6.18
C LEU A 60 8.03 14.81 5.02
N GLY A 61 7.60 15.67 4.09
CA GLY A 61 8.42 16.18 2.99
C GLY A 61 8.11 15.58 1.62
N PHE A 62 7.19 14.62 1.51
CA PHE A 62 6.77 14.01 0.25
C PHE A 62 5.62 14.83 -0.36
N LEU A 63 5.93 16.06 -0.78
CA LEU A 63 4.95 17.07 -1.18
C LEU A 63 4.11 16.66 -2.40
N ARG A 64 4.61 15.77 -3.25
CA ARG A 64 3.92 15.31 -4.45
C ARG A 64 3.08 14.07 -4.19
N SER A 65 3.01 13.60 -2.94
CA SER A 65 2.15 12.49 -2.57
C SER A 65 0.69 12.77 -2.91
N HIS A 66 0.02 11.79 -3.50
CA HIS A 66 -1.37 11.94 -3.95
C HIS A 66 -2.06 10.58 -4.11
N LYS A 67 -3.38 10.66 -4.23
CA LYS A 67 -4.23 9.55 -4.61
C LYS A 67 -4.22 9.39 -6.13
N ALA A 68 -4.01 8.18 -6.62
CA ALA A 68 -4.04 7.86 -8.04
C ALA A 68 -5.05 6.74 -8.32
N THR A 69 -5.56 6.71 -9.54
CA THR A 69 -6.22 5.55 -10.14
C THR A 69 -5.31 5.06 -11.23
N LEU A 70 -4.75 3.87 -11.07
CA LEU A 70 -3.71 3.38 -11.96
C LEU A 70 -4.22 2.23 -12.82
N SER A 71 -3.86 2.26 -14.09
CA SER A 71 -3.80 1.04 -14.87
C SER A 71 -2.63 0.18 -14.38
N THR A 72 -2.67 -1.08 -14.79
CA THR A 72 -1.63 -2.04 -14.46
C THR A 72 -0.30 -1.75 -15.15
N LYS A 73 -0.37 -1.14 -16.34
CA LYS A 73 0.80 -0.65 -17.07
C LYS A 73 1.46 0.50 -16.31
N GLU A 74 0.69 1.51 -15.91
CA GLU A 74 1.20 2.65 -15.13
C GLU A 74 1.79 2.19 -13.79
N ALA A 75 1.14 1.24 -13.12
CA ALA A 75 1.67 0.68 -11.87
C ALA A 75 3.03 0.01 -12.07
N ARG A 76 3.22 -0.74 -13.17
CA ARG A 76 4.50 -1.35 -13.52
C ARG A 76 5.58 -0.29 -13.79
N GLU A 77 5.24 0.76 -14.52
CA GLU A 77 6.15 1.88 -14.81
C GLU A 77 6.61 2.58 -13.52
N ILE A 78 5.68 2.91 -12.63
CA ILE A 78 5.96 3.56 -11.35
C ILE A 78 6.87 2.70 -10.45
N ILE A 79 6.65 1.38 -10.41
CA ILE A 79 7.50 0.45 -9.64
C ILE A 79 8.92 0.39 -10.21
N ASN A 80 9.07 0.45 -11.54
CA ASN A 80 10.38 0.48 -12.19
C ASN A 80 11.17 1.75 -11.83
N ASP A 81 10.48 2.84 -11.53
CA ASP A 81 11.05 4.09 -11.00
C ASP A 81 11.31 4.04 -9.47
N ALA A 82 11.24 2.86 -8.86
CA ALA A 82 11.41 2.63 -7.42
C ALA A 82 10.40 3.37 -6.52
N VAL A 83 9.23 3.69 -7.07
CA VAL A 83 8.09 4.21 -6.31
C VAL A 83 7.16 3.04 -6.02
N TYR A 84 6.82 2.82 -4.75
CA TYR A 84 6.05 1.66 -4.31
C TYR A 84 4.61 2.06 -3.95
N PRO A 85 3.62 1.80 -4.83
CA PRO A 85 2.24 2.21 -4.58
C PRO A 85 1.64 1.49 -3.37
N ILE A 86 0.94 2.23 -2.52
CA ILE A 86 0.05 1.65 -1.51
C ILE A 86 -1.30 1.44 -2.17
N ILE A 87 -1.65 0.20 -2.45
CA ILE A 87 -2.87 -0.18 -3.17
C ILE A 87 -3.96 -0.64 -2.20
N PHE A 88 -5.22 -0.46 -2.62
CA PHE A 88 -6.37 -0.93 -1.87
C PHE A 88 -7.04 -2.09 -2.61
N LEU A 89 -7.24 -3.21 -1.95
CA LEU A 89 -7.82 -4.42 -2.54
C LEU A 89 -9.07 -4.83 -1.76
N ASN A 90 -10.08 -5.33 -2.46
CA ASN A 90 -11.10 -6.15 -1.82
C ASN A 90 -10.59 -7.59 -1.75
N LEU A 91 -10.47 -8.19 -0.56
CA LEU A 91 -9.89 -9.53 -0.43
C LEU A 91 -10.80 -10.65 -0.93
N LEU A 92 -12.04 -10.38 -1.35
CA LEU A 92 -12.99 -11.40 -1.79
C LEU A 92 -12.46 -12.27 -2.94
N PRO A 93 -11.89 -11.72 -4.04
CA PRO A 93 -11.39 -12.54 -5.15
C PRO A 93 -10.10 -13.29 -4.83
N ILE A 94 -9.38 -12.91 -3.77
CA ILE A 94 -8.06 -13.45 -3.42
C ILE A 94 -8.18 -14.50 -2.30
N ASP A 95 -8.85 -14.14 -1.21
CA ASP A 95 -8.93 -14.91 0.03
C ASP A 95 -10.36 -15.36 0.37
N GLY A 96 -11.37 -14.98 -0.44
CA GLY A 96 -12.78 -15.29 -0.17
C GLY A 96 -13.42 -14.42 0.91
N ILE A 97 -12.73 -13.38 1.41
CA ILE A 97 -13.18 -12.55 2.52
C ILE A 97 -13.57 -11.15 2.02
N LYS A 98 -14.82 -10.75 2.23
CA LYS A 98 -15.33 -9.42 1.82
C LYS A 98 -14.86 -8.32 2.77
N VAL A 99 -13.61 -7.87 2.59
CA VAL A 99 -13.02 -6.77 3.35
C VAL A 99 -12.08 -5.94 2.46
N ALA A 100 -12.03 -4.63 2.69
CA ALA A 100 -11.04 -3.75 2.05
C ALA A 100 -9.73 -3.81 2.84
N HIS A 101 -8.60 -3.91 2.15
CA HIS A 101 -7.28 -3.99 2.77
C HIS A 101 -6.24 -3.23 1.97
N ALA A 102 -5.26 -2.64 2.67
CA ALA A 102 -4.13 -1.95 2.05
C ALA A 102 -2.91 -2.86 1.99
N MET A 103 -2.19 -2.84 0.87
CA MET A 103 -0.91 -3.53 0.68
C MET A 103 0.06 -2.64 -0.10
N VAL A 104 1.36 -2.90 -0.01
CA VAL A 104 2.37 -2.22 -0.83
C VAL A 104 2.66 -3.06 -2.07
N LEU A 105 2.49 -2.50 -3.25
CA LEU A 105 2.78 -3.16 -4.51
C LEU A 105 4.29 -3.09 -4.79
N GLN A 106 4.94 -4.25 -4.92
CA GLN A 106 6.40 -4.35 -5.06
C GLN A 106 6.83 -4.78 -6.46
N ASN A 107 6.08 -5.67 -7.10
CA ASN A 107 6.35 -6.11 -8.47
C ASN A 107 5.05 -6.55 -9.15
N LEU A 108 5.03 -6.44 -10.48
CA LEU A 108 3.88 -6.73 -11.31
C LEU A 108 4.34 -7.32 -12.64
N ASP A 109 4.29 -8.65 -12.74
CA ASP A 109 4.55 -9.39 -13.98
C ASP A 109 3.23 -9.84 -14.64
N ASP A 110 3.33 -10.61 -15.72
CA ASP A 110 2.16 -11.00 -16.52
C ASP A 110 1.32 -12.11 -15.88
N LYS A 111 1.86 -12.85 -14.90
CA LYS A 111 1.23 -14.00 -14.24
C LYS A 111 0.96 -13.77 -12.76
N THR A 112 1.81 -13.00 -12.09
CA THR A 112 1.80 -12.80 -10.66
C THR A 112 2.03 -11.34 -10.28
N VAL A 113 1.53 -10.99 -9.11
CA VAL A 113 1.71 -9.69 -8.48
C VAL A 113 2.34 -9.91 -7.13
N GLN A 114 3.49 -9.30 -6.90
CA GLN A 114 4.18 -9.34 -5.63
C GLN A 114 3.78 -8.12 -4.79
N VAL A 115 3.29 -8.37 -3.60
CA VAL A 115 2.87 -7.34 -2.65
C VAL A 115 3.47 -7.61 -1.28
N ILE A 116 3.66 -6.55 -0.49
CA ILE A 116 3.89 -6.66 0.94
C ILE A 116 2.57 -6.41 1.66
N ASN A 117 2.04 -7.45 2.27
CA ASN A 117 0.84 -7.41 3.10
C ASN A 117 1.24 -7.08 4.55
N PRO A 118 0.74 -5.98 5.15
CA PRO A 118 1.07 -5.63 6.53
C PRO A 118 0.65 -6.69 7.57
N LEU A 119 -0.20 -7.66 7.23
CA LEU A 119 -0.61 -8.75 8.13
C LEU A 119 0.41 -9.90 8.20
N CYS A 120 1.04 -10.25 7.07
CA CYS A 120 1.79 -11.49 6.93
C CYS A 120 3.08 -11.39 6.11
N GLY A 121 3.44 -10.20 5.63
CA GLY A 121 4.62 -9.97 4.81
C GLY A 121 4.37 -10.22 3.33
N GLU A 122 5.38 -10.72 2.65
CA GLU A 122 5.36 -10.89 1.20
C GLU A 122 4.30 -11.89 0.74
N ARG A 123 3.55 -11.52 -0.31
CA ARG A 123 2.60 -12.40 -0.99
C ARG A 123 2.80 -12.35 -2.49
N HIS A 124 2.63 -13.48 -3.14
CA HIS A 124 2.49 -13.59 -4.58
C HIS A 124 1.03 -13.92 -4.90
N ILE A 125 0.35 -12.99 -5.57
CA ILE A 125 -1.08 -13.12 -5.90
C ILE A 125 -1.18 -13.40 -7.40
N PRO A 126 -1.95 -14.42 -7.84
CA PRO A 126 -2.20 -14.63 -9.25
C PRO A 126 -2.82 -13.38 -9.90
N ARG A 127 -2.45 -13.11 -11.15
CA ARG A 127 -2.76 -11.86 -11.84
C ARG A 127 -4.26 -11.53 -11.87
N THR A 128 -5.07 -12.49 -12.31
CA THR A 128 -6.51 -12.28 -12.52
C THR A 128 -7.25 -11.98 -11.22
N PRO A 129 -7.11 -12.76 -10.13
CA PRO A 129 -7.66 -12.39 -8.81
C PRO A 129 -7.26 -11.00 -8.33
N PHE A 130 -6.00 -10.62 -8.52
CA PHE A 130 -5.50 -9.30 -8.15
C PHE A 130 -6.23 -8.19 -8.91
N GLU A 131 -6.31 -8.28 -10.23
CA GLU A 131 -6.94 -7.25 -11.06
C GLU A 131 -8.42 -7.08 -10.72
N VAL A 132 -9.14 -8.18 -10.49
CA VAL A 132 -10.54 -8.13 -10.03
C VAL A 132 -10.63 -7.47 -8.65
N ALA A 133 -9.80 -7.87 -7.70
CA ALA A 133 -9.77 -7.31 -6.34
C ALA A 133 -9.46 -5.81 -6.33
N TRP A 134 -8.55 -5.36 -7.19
CA TRP A 134 -8.17 -3.96 -7.31
C TRP A 134 -9.21 -3.13 -8.04
N ALA A 135 -9.83 -3.69 -9.09
CA ALA A 135 -10.93 -3.05 -9.81
C ALA A 135 -12.16 -2.82 -8.94
N MET A 136 -12.46 -3.74 -8.00
CA MET A 136 -13.50 -3.55 -6.98
C MET A 136 -13.24 -2.33 -6.08
N MET A 137 -11.98 -1.93 -5.95
CA MET A 137 -11.54 -0.72 -5.25
C MET A 137 -11.23 0.44 -6.22
N ARG A 138 -11.68 0.34 -7.48
CA ARG A 138 -11.47 1.34 -8.55
C ARG A 138 -9.99 1.59 -8.87
N ASN A 139 -9.16 0.55 -8.79
CA ASN A 139 -7.71 0.60 -9.01
C ASN A 139 -7.01 1.71 -8.20
N LEU A 140 -7.50 1.93 -6.98
CA LEU A 140 -7.04 2.99 -6.11
C LEU A 140 -5.63 2.70 -5.57
N ALA A 141 -4.79 3.72 -5.62
CA ALA A 141 -3.48 3.72 -4.99
C ALA A 141 -3.17 5.07 -4.31
N ILE A 142 -2.24 5.05 -3.35
CA ILE A 142 -1.52 6.22 -2.86
C ILE A 142 -0.09 6.12 -3.35
N LEU A 143 0.41 7.21 -3.92
CA LEU A 143 1.81 7.38 -4.28
C LEU A 143 2.47 8.32 -3.29
N VAL A 144 3.62 7.93 -2.76
CA VAL A 144 4.44 8.70 -1.81
C VAL A 144 5.66 9.22 -2.57
N LEU A 145 5.69 10.54 -2.83
CA LEU A 145 6.62 11.22 -3.75
C LEU A 145 7.07 12.59 -3.24
#